data_AF-A0A7W0SZR6-F1
#
_entry.id   AF-A0A7W0SZR6-F1
#
_cell.length_a   1.000
_cell.length_b   1.000
_cell.length_c   1.000
_cell.angle_alpha   90.00
_cell.angle_beta   90.00
_cell.angle_gamma   90.00
#
_symmetry.space_group_name_H-M   'P 1'
#
loop_
_entity.id
_entity.type
_entity.pdbx_description
1 polymer ?
#
loop_
_entity_poly.entity_id
_entity_poly.type
_entity_poly.pdbx_seq_one_letter_code
_entity_poly.pdbx_strand_id
1 'polypeptide(L)'
;MSRPEAALDGAPPPGRLKRLLRRAWWFHSFFALFFGIGVMLFARAGLAHADKVMIALFVSWLLMFIALRFIVGPANRRVQEGMARKGVRVATNYIIKQFYQQMFFFLTPLYASSATWSLSSWNWWLAPVLLVCAVVSTMDLVFDNFIMERRLLASAMYGLAMFGSLNVMLPLVAGMDHLTGLVIAAAATPVSVAVLSFSVRQVMAPQGALLTVTMTGALLGAVWFGRAFIPPAPLAMPETSVGHGSIGSYECLPGSKHVLRSHQLDGLRCGSMLREPGGLKEGIVHVWSHRGRRLDVRTPVRLACDGDSVVFRSELDPSLMPADPTGNWSCETWTRGMQLVGVRKFKVIAADAPADTTTAPKPSPSPSPGSGTPDAGGPVKTDAGAGAK
;
A
#
# COMPACT_ATOMS: atom_id res chain seq x y z
N MET A 1 9.68 -11.45 80.61
CA MET A 1 8.81 -10.95 79.52
C MET A 1 9.67 -10.05 78.64
N SER A 2 10.22 -10.57 77.54
CA SER A 2 9.79 -10.32 76.14
C SER A 2 10.13 -8.89 75.69
N ARG A 3 10.94 -8.56 74.66
CA ARG A 3 11.57 -9.20 73.48
C ARG A 3 12.63 -8.16 73.01
N PRO A 4 13.77 -8.50 72.36
CA PRO A 4 14.41 -7.56 71.44
C PRO A 4 14.03 -7.88 69.98
N GLU A 5 13.88 -6.80 69.23
CA GLU A 5 13.56 -6.73 67.80
C GLU A 5 14.48 -7.61 66.95
N ALA A 6 13.89 -8.52 66.17
CA ALA A 6 14.56 -9.09 65.02
C ALA A 6 14.27 -8.18 63.82
N ALA A 7 15.30 -7.44 63.42
CA ALA A 7 15.32 -6.62 62.22
C ALA A 7 14.87 -7.43 60.98
N LEU A 8 14.00 -6.82 60.19
CA LEU A 8 13.60 -7.28 58.87
C LEU A 8 14.82 -7.23 57.93
N ASP A 9 15.49 -8.38 57.78
CA ASP A 9 16.61 -8.54 56.87
C ASP A 9 16.19 -8.35 55.41
N GLY A 10 16.98 -7.54 54.72
CA GLY A 10 16.71 -6.99 53.40
C GLY A 10 16.62 -8.05 52.30
N ALA A 11 15.69 -7.83 51.38
CA ALA A 11 15.60 -8.57 50.14
C ALA A 11 16.95 -8.57 49.39
N PRO A 12 17.41 -9.72 48.85
CA PRO A 12 18.70 -9.81 48.20
C PRO A 12 18.80 -8.82 47.03
N PRO A 13 19.94 -8.14 46.85
CA PRO A 13 20.08 -7.10 45.83
C PRO A 13 19.83 -7.71 44.45
N PRO A 14 19.05 -7.06 43.57
CA PRO A 14 18.72 -7.61 42.27
C PRO A 14 20.02 -7.85 41.50
N GLY A 15 20.23 -9.12 41.10
CA GLY A 15 21.41 -9.59 40.37
C GLY A 15 21.69 -8.71 39.15
N ARG A 16 22.97 -8.55 38.80
CA ARG A 16 23.44 -7.67 37.72
C ARG A 16 22.63 -7.81 36.42
N LEU A 17 22.16 -9.03 36.11
CA LEU A 17 21.29 -9.34 34.97
C LEU A 17 19.91 -8.63 35.01
N LYS A 18 19.25 -8.57 36.17
CA LYS A 18 17.96 -7.85 36.33
C LYS A 18 18.12 -6.34 36.17
N ARG A 19 19.26 -5.78 36.57
CA ARG A 19 19.57 -4.34 36.36
C ARG A 19 19.89 -4.04 34.91
N LEU A 20 20.62 -4.94 34.23
CA LEU A 20 20.92 -4.82 32.80
C LEU A 20 19.65 -4.93 31.95
N LEU A 21 18.78 -5.90 32.25
CA LEU A 21 17.47 -6.04 31.63
C LEU A 21 16.60 -4.80 31.83
N ARG A 22 16.54 -4.25 33.05
CA ARG A 22 15.78 -3.03 33.34
C ARG A 22 16.31 -1.81 32.58
N ARG A 23 17.64 -1.64 32.49
CA ARG A 23 18.28 -0.58 31.70
C ARG A 23 18.01 -0.75 30.21
N ALA A 24 18.11 -1.97 29.69
CA ALA A 24 17.77 -2.28 28.29
C ALA A 24 16.31 -1.96 27.98
N TRP A 25 15.39 -2.24 28.93
CA TRP A 25 13.97 -1.92 28.79
C TRP A 25 13.70 -0.40 28.80
N TRP A 26 14.43 0.35 29.64
CA TRP A 26 14.37 1.82 29.65
C TRP A 26 14.94 2.42 28.36
N PHE A 27 16.06 1.89 27.87
CA PHE A 27 16.63 2.27 26.57
C PHE A 27 15.68 1.97 25.42
N HIS A 28 15.01 0.82 25.43
CA HIS A 28 14.00 0.47 24.43
C HIS A 28 12.82 1.46 24.46
N SER A 29 12.35 1.82 25.66
CA SER A 29 11.24 2.78 25.82
C SER A 29 11.62 4.18 25.33
N PHE A 30 12.84 4.63 25.63
CA PHE A 30 13.35 5.92 25.15
C PHE A 30 13.55 5.90 23.63
N PHE A 31 14.13 4.81 23.08
CA PHE A 31 14.26 4.64 21.64
C PHE A 31 12.90 4.64 20.93
N ALA A 32 11.90 3.94 21.47
CA ALA A 32 10.55 3.93 20.93
C ALA A 32 9.90 5.33 20.96
N LEU A 33 10.14 6.12 22.02
CA LEU A 33 9.65 7.50 22.13
C LEU A 33 10.31 8.42 21.09
N PHE A 34 11.64 8.39 20.98
CA PHE A 34 12.36 9.20 19.98
C PHE A 34 12.03 8.78 18.55
N PHE A 35 11.86 7.48 18.32
CA PHE A 35 11.38 6.95 17.04
C PHE A 35 9.97 7.46 16.74
N GLY A 36 9.05 7.43 17.71
CA GLY A 36 7.70 7.98 17.59
C GLY A 36 7.67 9.48 17.31
N ILE A 37 8.50 10.27 18.00
CA ILE A 37 8.66 11.71 17.75
C ILE A 37 9.22 11.95 16.34
N GLY A 38 10.21 11.16 15.92
CA GLY A 38 10.76 11.21 14.56
C GLY A 38 9.69 10.95 13.51
N VAL A 39 8.84 9.95 13.71
CA VAL A 39 7.71 9.65 12.81
C VAL A 39 6.68 10.78 12.80
N MET A 40 6.35 11.38 13.94
CA MET A 40 5.41 12.52 14.01
C MET A 40 5.94 13.78 13.31
N LEU A 41 7.20 14.13 13.53
CA LEU A 41 7.84 15.28 12.88
C LEU A 41 7.96 15.06 11.36
N PHE A 42 8.26 13.83 10.96
CA PHE A 42 8.28 13.43 9.56
C PHE A 42 6.90 13.51 8.91
N ALA A 43 5.85 13.01 9.58
CA ALA A 43 4.48 13.11 9.09
C ALA A 43 4.01 14.57 8.93
N ARG A 44 4.49 15.47 9.79
CA ARG A 44 4.25 16.93 9.70
C ARG A 44 5.00 17.62 8.56
N ALA A 45 6.19 17.14 8.19
CA ALA A 45 7.00 17.71 7.09
C ALA A 45 6.39 17.45 5.70
N GLY A 46 5.25 16.75 5.63
CA GLY A 46 4.56 16.44 4.41
C GLY A 46 5.19 15.24 3.69
N LEU A 47 4.37 14.57 2.88
CA LEU A 47 4.69 13.38 2.09
C LEU A 47 5.84 13.57 1.07
N ALA A 48 6.49 14.74 1.03
CA ALA A 48 7.60 15.06 0.14
C ALA A 48 8.81 14.12 0.28
N HIS A 49 8.93 13.42 1.40
CA HIS A 49 10.04 12.49 1.68
C HIS A 49 9.57 11.04 1.83
N ALA A 50 8.31 10.76 1.49
CA ALA A 50 7.73 9.43 1.65
C ALA A 50 8.57 8.37 0.94
N ASP A 51 9.06 8.67 -0.26
CA ASP A 51 10.02 7.88 -1.02
C ASP A 51 11.22 7.43 -0.18
N LYS A 52 11.90 8.35 0.52
CA LYS A 52 13.08 8.07 1.35
C LYS A 52 12.76 7.14 2.52
N VAL A 53 11.61 7.31 3.17
CA VAL A 53 11.17 6.43 4.27
C VAL A 53 10.84 5.03 3.77
N MET A 54 10.17 4.93 2.63
CA MET A 54 9.89 3.65 2.01
C MET A 54 11.17 2.91 1.62
N ILE A 55 12.17 3.63 1.08
CA ILE A 55 13.51 3.08 0.80
C ILE A 55 14.18 2.58 2.09
N ALA A 56 14.19 3.39 3.15
CA ALA A 56 14.81 3.01 4.42
C ALA A 56 14.13 1.77 5.05
N LEU A 57 12.80 1.70 4.99
CA LEU A 57 12.04 0.52 5.43
C LEU A 57 12.40 -0.71 4.61
N PHE A 58 12.46 -0.59 3.28
CA PHE A 58 12.82 -1.71 2.41
C PHE A 58 14.26 -2.20 2.64
N VAL A 59 15.22 -1.29 2.83
CA VAL A 59 16.61 -1.65 3.17
C VAL A 59 16.67 -2.33 4.53
N SER A 60 15.97 -1.79 5.54
CA SER A 60 15.84 -2.45 6.85
C SER A 60 15.30 -3.87 6.69
N TRP A 61 14.35 -4.05 5.78
CA TRP A 61 13.78 -5.36 5.52
C TRP A 61 14.75 -6.34 4.85
N LEU A 62 15.46 -5.90 3.81
CA LEU A 62 16.49 -6.72 3.17
C LEU A 62 17.60 -7.13 4.14
N LEU A 63 18.08 -6.19 4.96
CA LEU A 63 19.08 -6.47 5.99
C LEU A 63 18.58 -7.49 7.00
N MET A 64 17.31 -7.39 7.41
CA MET A 64 16.70 -8.38 8.30
C MET A 64 16.66 -9.76 7.66
N PHE A 65 16.25 -9.89 6.38
CA PHE A 65 16.26 -11.20 5.69
C PHE A 65 17.66 -11.80 5.61
N ILE A 66 18.67 -10.97 5.34
CA ILE A 66 20.07 -11.37 5.33
C ILE A 66 20.48 -11.85 6.74
N ALA A 67 20.20 -11.07 7.78
CA ALA A 67 20.52 -11.42 9.16
C ALA A 67 19.86 -12.74 9.57
N LEU A 68 18.57 -12.91 9.29
CA LEU A 68 17.81 -14.15 9.57
C LEU A 68 18.41 -15.36 8.84
N ARG A 69 18.89 -15.18 7.60
CA ARG A 69 19.55 -16.24 6.84
C ARG A 69 20.87 -16.68 7.48
N PHE A 70 21.64 -15.77 8.06
CA PHE A 70 22.90 -16.11 8.73
C PHE A 70 22.70 -16.65 10.14
N ILE A 71 21.71 -16.13 10.88
CA ILE A 71 21.45 -16.53 12.26
C ILE A 71 20.71 -17.88 12.30
N VAL A 72 19.64 -18.04 11.50
CA VAL A 72 18.69 -19.17 11.58
C VAL A 72 18.66 -20.04 10.32
N GLY A 73 19.41 -19.66 9.28
CA GLY A 73 19.36 -20.36 8.00
C GLY A 73 19.71 -21.85 8.08
N PRO A 74 19.32 -22.65 7.07
CA PRO A 74 19.49 -24.10 7.06
C PRO A 74 20.94 -24.59 7.28
N ALA A 75 21.92 -23.74 6.98
CA ALA A 75 23.34 -24.01 7.21
C ALA A 75 23.72 -24.04 8.71
N ASN A 76 23.06 -23.25 9.55
CA ASN A 76 23.34 -23.18 10.98
C ASN A 76 22.60 -24.28 11.78
N ARG A 77 21.84 -25.18 11.12
CA ARG A 77 21.11 -26.29 11.78
C ARG A 77 22.01 -27.33 12.46
N ARG A 78 23.34 -27.30 12.29
CA ARG A 78 24.22 -28.45 12.62
C ARG A 78 24.95 -28.45 13.97
N VAL A 79 24.87 -27.41 14.81
CA VAL A 79 25.73 -27.38 16.03
C VAL A 79 24.97 -27.10 17.35
N GLN A 80 24.87 -28.14 18.19
CA GLN A 80 24.58 -28.23 19.63
C GLN A 80 23.24 -27.75 20.23
N GLU A 81 22.81 -28.54 21.22
CA GLU A 81 21.51 -28.57 21.90
C GLU A 81 21.59 -27.80 23.23
N GLY A 82 20.90 -26.67 23.34
CA GLY A 82 20.85 -25.91 24.59
C GLY A 82 19.59 -25.05 24.71
N MET A 83 19.16 -24.78 25.94
CA MET A 83 18.00 -23.95 26.30
C MET A 83 18.10 -22.52 25.69
N ALA A 84 19.33 -22.03 25.52
CA ALA A 84 19.63 -20.79 24.81
C ALA A 84 19.18 -20.80 23.33
N ARG A 85 19.27 -21.94 22.63
CA ARG A 85 18.83 -22.07 21.22
C ARG A 85 17.31 -22.11 21.10
N LYS A 86 16.61 -22.69 22.08
CA LYS A 86 15.14 -22.60 22.18
C LYS A 86 14.72 -21.14 22.32
N GLY A 87 15.37 -20.39 23.22
CA GLY A 87 15.14 -18.95 23.37
C GLY A 87 15.41 -18.15 22.08
N VAL A 88 16.57 -18.34 21.43
CA VAL A 88 16.93 -17.66 20.18
C VAL A 88 15.97 -18.02 19.04
N ARG A 89 15.53 -19.27 18.94
CA ARG A 89 14.57 -19.70 17.91
C ARG A 89 13.20 -19.08 18.14
N VAL A 90 12.70 -19.09 19.37
CA VAL A 90 11.42 -18.44 19.73
C VAL A 90 11.50 -16.94 19.45
N ALA A 91 12.57 -16.28 19.86
CA ALA A 91 12.79 -14.86 19.58
C ALA A 91 12.86 -14.58 18.08
N THR A 92 13.52 -15.43 17.30
CA THR A 92 13.63 -15.26 15.85
C THR A 92 12.29 -15.48 15.16
N ASN A 93 11.54 -16.52 15.52
CA ASN A 93 10.19 -16.75 15.00
C ASN A 93 9.28 -15.56 15.32
N TYR A 94 9.37 -15.01 16.54
CA TYR A 94 8.65 -13.81 16.92
C TYR A 94 9.05 -12.59 16.08
N ILE A 95 10.35 -12.36 15.85
CA ILE A 95 10.84 -11.28 15.00
C ILE A 95 10.33 -11.45 13.55
N ILE A 96 10.38 -12.66 13.01
CA ILE A 96 9.90 -12.97 11.66
C ILE A 96 8.39 -12.66 11.54
N LYS A 97 7.59 -13.06 12.53
CA LYS A 97 6.16 -12.73 12.57
C LYS A 97 5.91 -11.23 12.58
N GLN A 98 6.57 -10.52 13.50
CA GLN A 98 6.42 -9.07 13.62
C GLN A 98 6.77 -8.37 12.31
N PHE A 99 7.76 -8.91 11.61
CA PHE A 99 8.21 -8.38 10.35
C PHE A 99 7.23 -8.63 9.20
N TYR A 100 6.66 -9.84 9.10
CA TYR A 100 5.56 -10.12 8.16
C TYR A 100 4.39 -9.17 8.39
N GLN A 101 4.00 -9.01 9.65
CA GLN A 101 2.95 -8.09 10.03
C GLN A 101 3.26 -6.68 9.52
N GLN A 102 4.45 -6.15 9.81
CA GLN A 102 4.87 -4.82 9.35
C GLN A 102 4.86 -4.70 7.82
N MET A 103 5.38 -5.68 7.08
CA MET A 103 5.39 -5.66 5.63
C MET A 103 3.98 -5.66 5.05
N PHE A 104 3.11 -6.58 5.47
CA PHE A 104 1.77 -6.68 4.90
C PHE A 104 0.90 -5.46 5.25
N PHE A 105 0.96 -4.97 6.49
CA PHE A 105 0.26 -3.74 6.86
C PHE A 105 0.76 -2.51 6.11
N PHE A 106 2.05 -2.48 5.76
CA PHE A 106 2.61 -1.41 4.96
C PHE A 106 2.22 -1.50 3.48
N LEU A 107 2.26 -2.69 2.88
CA LEU A 107 1.93 -2.89 1.47
C LEU A 107 0.43 -2.71 1.20
N THR A 108 -0.43 -3.15 2.11
CA THR A 108 -1.90 -3.12 1.94
C THR A 108 -2.44 -1.75 1.52
N PRO A 109 -2.18 -0.63 2.23
CA PRO A 109 -2.69 0.69 1.83
C PRO A 109 -2.11 1.17 0.50
N LEU A 110 -0.86 0.84 0.17
CA LEU A 110 -0.25 1.21 -1.12
C LEU A 110 -0.96 0.50 -2.28
N TYR A 111 -1.11 -0.82 -2.19
CA TYR A 111 -1.85 -1.60 -3.17
C TYR A 111 -3.33 -1.20 -3.25
N ALA A 112 -3.97 -0.88 -2.12
CA ALA A 112 -5.34 -0.41 -2.07
C ALA A 112 -5.52 0.96 -2.75
N SER A 113 -4.52 1.85 -2.64
CA SER A 113 -4.55 3.18 -3.28
C SER A 113 -4.32 3.12 -4.79
N SER A 114 -3.58 2.12 -5.26
CA SER A 114 -3.33 1.84 -6.68
C SER A 114 -4.39 0.95 -7.33
N ALA A 115 -5.23 0.29 -6.53
CA ALA A 115 -6.30 -0.58 -7.00
C ALA A 115 -7.49 0.23 -7.53
N THR A 116 -8.13 -0.29 -8.58
CA THR A 116 -9.38 0.25 -9.08
C THR A 116 -10.56 -0.49 -8.44
N TRP A 117 -11.22 0.17 -7.48
CA TRP A 117 -12.39 -0.36 -6.76
C TRP A 117 -13.67 -0.31 -7.61
N SER A 118 -13.72 -1.13 -8.66
CA SER A 118 -14.84 -1.22 -9.60
C SER A 118 -15.06 -2.68 -9.98
N LEU A 119 -16.34 -3.10 -10.06
CA LEU A 119 -16.71 -4.45 -10.50
C LEU A 119 -16.33 -4.77 -11.95
N SER A 120 -15.94 -3.77 -12.74
CA SER A 120 -15.52 -3.97 -14.14
C SER A 120 -14.05 -4.36 -14.29
N SER A 121 -13.27 -4.23 -13.21
CA SER A 121 -11.84 -4.55 -13.19
C SER A 121 -11.57 -5.53 -12.06
N TRP A 122 -10.59 -6.40 -12.25
CA TRP A 122 -10.19 -7.34 -11.21
C TRP A 122 -8.92 -6.90 -10.48
N ASN A 123 -8.27 -5.79 -10.86
CA ASN A 123 -6.98 -5.34 -10.28
C ASN A 123 -7.00 -5.03 -8.77
N TRP A 124 -8.15 -5.08 -8.10
CA TRP A 124 -8.28 -4.84 -6.67
C TRP A 124 -7.97 -6.08 -5.80
N TRP A 125 -7.90 -7.29 -6.35
CA TRP A 125 -7.82 -8.55 -5.57
C TRP A 125 -6.59 -8.65 -4.65
N LEU A 126 -5.47 -8.03 -5.02
CA LEU A 126 -4.22 -8.18 -4.28
C LEU A 126 -4.25 -7.44 -2.93
N ALA A 127 -4.91 -6.30 -2.86
CA ALA A 127 -5.06 -5.52 -1.62
C ALA A 127 -5.76 -6.30 -0.48
N PRO A 128 -6.96 -6.91 -0.68
CA PRO A 128 -7.59 -7.71 0.36
C PRO A 128 -6.81 -8.99 0.67
N VAL A 129 -6.12 -9.61 -0.30
CA VAL A 129 -5.23 -10.75 -0.01
C VAL A 129 -4.10 -10.33 0.93
N LEU A 130 -3.45 -9.19 0.68
CA LEU A 130 -2.43 -8.64 1.57
C LEU A 130 -3.00 -8.30 2.95
N LEU A 131 -4.22 -7.75 3.02
CA LEU A 131 -4.89 -7.46 4.29
C LEU A 131 -5.19 -8.73 5.08
N VAL A 132 -5.69 -9.78 4.43
CA VAL A 132 -5.92 -11.09 5.07
C VAL A 132 -4.60 -11.65 5.59
N CYS A 133 -3.53 -11.61 4.78
CA CYS A 133 -2.19 -12.00 5.24
C CYS A 133 -1.69 -11.15 6.42
N ALA A 134 -1.97 -9.84 6.43
CA ALA A 134 -1.62 -8.95 7.53
C ALA A 134 -2.33 -9.34 8.83
N VAL A 135 -3.65 -9.56 8.76
CA VAL A 135 -4.48 -9.96 9.91
C VAL A 135 -4.09 -11.35 10.40
N VAL A 136 -3.91 -12.30 9.50
CA VAL A 136 -3.48 -13.65 9.87
C VAL A 136 -2.09 -13.63 10.50
N SER A 137 -1.20 -12.72 10.09
CA SER A 137 0.10 -12.51 10.71
C SER A 137 0.03 -11.97 12.15
N THR A 138 -1.09 -11.40 12.60
CA THR A 138 -1.27 -10.98 14.00
C THR A 138 -1.84 -12.09 14.89
N MET A 139 -2.41 -13.14 14.30
CA MET A 139 -3.03 -14.25 15.02
C MET A 139 -1.98 -15.30 15.36
N ASP A 140 -1.26 -15.10 16.47
CA ASP A 140 -0.11 -15.94 16.87
C ASP A 140 -0.39 -17.46 16.85
N LEU A 141 -1.54 -17.88 17.36
CA LEU A 141 -1.94 -19.31 17.42
C LEU A 141 -2.20 -19.90 16.02
N VAL A 142 -2.83 -19.16 15.12
CA VAL A 142 -3.15 -19.61 13.75
C VAL A 142 -1.88 -19.62 12.91
N PHE A 143 -1.07 -18.58 13.06
CA PHE A 143 0.17 -18.45 12.30
C PHE A 143 1.18 -19.54 12.66
N ASP A 144 1.35 -19.85 13.96
CA ASP A 144 2.27 -20.91 14.38
C ASP A 144 1.77 -22.31 14.05
N ASN A 145 0.52 -22.63 14.41
CA ASN A 145 0.01 -23.99 14.28
C ASN A 145 -0.40 -24.37 12.86
N PHE A 146 -0.81 -23.41 12.01
CA PHE A 146 -1.31 -23.74 10.66
C PHE A 146 -0.35 -23.34 9.55
N ILE A 147 0.23 -22.15 9.62
CA ILE A 147 1.04 -21.58 8.54
C ILE A 147 2.50 -22.02 8.67
N MET A 148 3.08 -21.89 9.86
CA MET A 148 4.48 -22.26 10.08
C MET A 148 4.71 -23.76 10.13
N GLU A 149 3.68 -24.56 10.40
CA GLU A 149 3.75 -26.03 10.28
C GLU A 149 3.80 -26.47 8.80
N ARG A 150 3.15 -25.72 7.91
CA ARG A 150 3.07 -26.03 6.47
C ARG A 150 4.07 -25.22 5.68
N ARG A 151 5.22 -25.83 5.39
CA ARG A 151 6.33 -25.19 4.64
C ARG A 151 5.89 -24.47 3.37
N LEU A 152 4.93 -25.01 2.62
CA LEU A 152 4.42 -24.38 1.39
C LEU A 152 3.66 -23.08 1.66
N LEU A 153 2.83 -23.02 2.70
CA LEU A 153 2.11 -21.80 3.07
C LEU A 153 3.06 -20.71 3.56
N ALA A 154 4.04 -21.09 4.38
CA ALA A 154 5.08 -20.16 4.82
C ALA A 154 5.90 -19.61 3.64
N SER A 155 6.31 -20.46 2.70
CA SER A 155 7.01 -20.03 1.47
C SER A 155 6.13 -19.18 0.54
N ALA A 156 4.82 -19.44 0.47
CA ALA A 156 3.89 -18.64 -0.32
C ALA A 156 3.69 -17.24 0.27
N MET A 157 3.51 -17.13 1.59
CA MET A 157 3.44 -15.83 2.27
C MET A 157 4.74 -15.05 2.12
N TYR A 158 5.88 -15.74 2.22
CA TYR A 158 7.17 -15.13 1.96
C TYR A 158 7.29 -14.60 0.53
N GLY A 159 6.91 -15.43 -0.46
CA GLY A 159 6.89 -15.04 -1.86
C GLY A 159 5.98 -13.85 -2.11
N LEU A 160 4.78 -13.83 -1.51
CA LEU A 160 3.84 -12.72 -1.64
C LEU A 160 4.40 -11.42 -1.06
N ALA A 161 4.99 -11.46 0.13
CA ALA A 161 5.58 -10.29 0.76
C ALA A 161 6.75 -9.76 -0.08
N MET A 162 7.65 -10.63 -0.54
CA MET A 162 8.78 -10.23 -1.39
C MET A 162 8.35 -9.68 -2.73
N PHE A 163 7.43 -10.36 -3.42
CA PHE A 163 6.89 -9.90 -4.69
C PHE A 163 6.23 -8.53 -4.51
N GLY A 164 5.36 -8.41 -3.51
CA GLY A 164 4.65 -7.18 -3.19
C GLY A 164 5.59 -6.01 -2.90
N SER A 165 6.61 -6.25 -2.08
CA SER A 165 7.63 -5.25 -1.76
C SER A 165 8.49 -4.88 -2.95
N LEU A 166 9.00 -5.85 -3.72
CA LEU A 166 9.83 -5.56 -4.89
C LEU A 166 9.05 -4.80 -5.96
N ASN A 167 7.81 -5.18 -6.22
CA ASN A 167 6.96 -4.51 -7.20
C ASN A 167 6.69 -3.04 -6.85
N VAL A 168 6.60 -2.70 -5.55
CA VAL A 168 6.48 -1.31 -5.09
C VAL A 168 7.82 -0.59 -5.11
N MET A 169 8.88 -1.26 -4.68
CA MET A 169 10.16 -0.60 -4.38
C MET A 169 11.02 -0.42 -5.63
N LEU A 170 10.95 -1.30 -6.63
CA LEU A 170 11.77 -1.17 -7.84
C LEU A 170 11.42 0.10 -8.65
N PRO A 171 10.14 0.41 -8.95
CA PRO A 171 9.79 1.66 -9.62
C PRO A 171 10.15 2.90 -8.79
N LEU A 172 10.07 2.78 -7.46
CA LEU A 172 10.36 3.86 -6.53
C LEU A 172 11.86 4.17 -6.42
N VAL A 173 12.69 3.16 -6.14
CA VAL A 173 14.12 3.30 -5.82
C VAL A 173 14.96 3.41 -7.09
N ALA A 174 14.67 2.57 -8.08
CA ALA A 174 15.48 2.48 -9.28
C ALA A 174 14.94 3.32 -10.45
N GLY A 175 13.82 4.04 -10.24
CA GLY A 175 13.20 4.88 -11.27
C GLY A 175 12.74 4.10 -12.50
N MET A 176 12.47 2.80 -12.34
CA MET A 176 12.00 1.93 -13.42
C MET A 176 10.51 2.18 -13.70
N ASP A 177 10.05 1.85 -14.91
CA ASP A 177 8.64 1.73 -15.21
C ASP A 177 8.00 0.55 -14.45
N HIS A 178 6.69 0.60 -14.21
CA HIS A 178 6.02 -0.42 -13.38
C HIS A 178 6.09 -1.80 -14.04
N LEU A 179 6.05 -1.89 -15.38
CA LEU A 179 6.17 -3.18 -16.07
C LEU A 179 7.55 -3.83 -15.84
N THR A 180 8.63 -3.08 -16.03
CA THR A 180 9.98 -3.61 -15.77
C THR A 180 10.15 -3.98 -14.30
N GLY A 181 9.70 -3.13 -13.38
CA GLY A 181 9.72 -3.42 -11.94
C GLY A 181 8.95 -4.70 -11.59
N LEU A 182 7.76 -4.88 -12.18
CA LEU A 182 6.91 -6.05 -11.99
C LEU A 182 7.56 -7.33 -12.53
N VAL A 183 8.19 -7.29 -13.71
CA VAL A 183 8.91 -8.43 -14.30
C VAL A 183 10.13 -8.81 -13.48
N ILE A 184 10.90 -7.84 -12.99
CA ILE A 184 12.06 -8.10 -12.12
C ILE A 184 11.60 -8.65 -10.78
N ALA A 185 10.52 -8.11 -10.19
CA ALA A 185 9.93 -8.63 -8.96
C ALA A 185 9.48 -10.10 -9.13
N ALA A 186 8.84 -10.42 -10.26
CA ALA A 186 8.45 -11.78 -10.61
C ALA A 186 9.66 -12.72 -10.76
N ALA A 187 10.75 -12.26 -11.38
CA ALA A 187 11.96 -13.06 -11.53
C ALA A 187 12.70 -13.29 -10.20
N ALA A 188 12.82 -12.24 -9.39
CA ALA A 188 13.58 -12.26 -8.14
C ALA A 188 12.85 -13.00 -7.00
N THR A 189 11.51 -13.07 -7.03
CA THR A 189 10.73 -13.65 -5.93
C THR A 189 11.02 -15.14 -5.71
N PRO A 190 10.91 -16.04 -6.72
CA PRO A 190 11.14 -17.47 -6.51
C PRO A 190 12.59 -17.77 -6.14
N VAL A 191 13.54 -17.00 -6.68
CA VAL A 191 14.97 -17.09 -6.32
C VAL A 191 15.17 -16.72 -4.84
N SER A 192 14.56 -15.62 -4.39
CA SER A 192 14.60 -15.20 -2.99
C SER A 192 13.99 -16.27 -2.07
N VAL A 193 12.82 -16.79 -2.44
CA VAL A 193 12.12 -17.86 -1.69
C VAL A 193 12.99 -19.12 -1.60
N ALA A 194 13.62 -19.52 -2.71
CA ALA A 194 14.48 -20.70 -2.75
C ALA A 194 15.69 -20.54 -1.82
N VAL A 195 16.43 -19.42 -1.92
CA VAL A 195 17.66 -19.17 -1.16
C VAL A 195 17.39 -19.03 0.36
N LEU A 196 16.24 -18.49 0.74
CA LEU A 196 15.89 -18.26 2.14
C LEU A 196 15.19 -19.46 2.79
N SER A 197 14.36 -20.19 2.05
CA SER A 197 13.62 -21.34 2.58
C SER A 197 14.39 -22.65 2.51
N PHE A 198 15.41 -22.76 1.66
CA PHE A 198 16.16 -23.99 1.41
C PHE A 198 17.67 -23.77 1.61
N SER A 199 18.42 -24.86 1.83
CA SER A 199 19.89 -24.76 1.90
C SER A 199 20.47 -24.47 0.51
N VAL A 200 21.58 -23.73 0.45
CA VAL A 200 22.23 -23.38 -0.83
C VAL A 200 22.55 -24.64 -1.65
N ARG A 201 23.00 -25.72 -1.00
CA ARG A 201 23.27 -27.00 -1.67
C ARG A 201 22.02 -27.63 -2.30
N GLN A 202 20.86 -27.50 -1.67
CA GLN A 202 19.59 -27.98 -2.22
C GLN A 202 19.10 -27.11 -3.38
N VAL A 203 19.28 -25.79 -3.29
CA VAL A 203 18.91 -24.85 -4.36
C VAL A 203 19.80 -25.07 -5.59
N MET A 204 21.10 -25.29 -5.39
CA MET A 204 22.08 -25.50 -6.47
C MET A 204 22.10 -26.94 -7.00
N ALA A 205 21.39 -27.88 -6.35
CA ALA A 205 21.19 -29.21 -6.91
C ALA A 205 20.33 -29.11 -8.19
N PRO A 206 20.54 -29.98 -9.20
CA PRO A 206 19.82 -29.87 -10.48
C PRO A 206 18.30 -29.86 -10.33
N GLN A 207 17.76 -30.64 -9.39
CA GLN A 207 16.32 -30.65 -9.08
C GLN A 207 15.85 -29.33 -8.45
N GLY A 208 16.63 -28.74 -7.55
CA GLY A 208 16.28 -27.47 -6.90
C GLY A 208 16.41 -26.28 -7.85
N ALA A 209 17.44 -26.30 -8.70
CA ALA A 209 17.64 -25.31 -9.75
C ALA A 209 16.50 -25.38 -10.78
N LEU A 210 16.14 -26.59 -11.24
CA LEU A 210 15.01 -26.81 -12.14
C LEU A 210 13.69 -26.34 -11.51
N LEU A 211 13.44 -26.65 -10.24
CA LEU A 211 12.24 -26.17 -9.54
C LEU A 211 12.22 -24.63 -9.46
N THR A 212 13.36 -24.01 -9.16
CA THR A 212 13.43 -22.54 -9.08
C THR A 212 13.19 -21.90 -10.44
N VAL A 213 13.83 -22.42 -11.50
CA VAL A 213 13.67 -21.92 -12.87
C VAL A 213 12.23 -22.11 -13.36
N THR A 214 11.61 -23.25 -13.08
CA THR A 214 10.21 -23.51 -13.46
C THR A 214 9.25 -22.59 -12.71
N MET A 215 9.43 -22.37 -11.42
CA MET A 215 8.62 -21.40 -10.65
C MET A 215 8.83 -19.97 -11.14
N THR A 216 10.06 -19.59 -11.49
CA THR A 216 10.35 -18.29 -12.11
C THR A 216 9.66 -18.13 -13.45
N GLY A 217 9.76 -19.12 -14.34
CA GLY A 217 9.06 -19.10 -15.63
C GLY A 217 7.55 -19.04 -15.48
N ALA A 218 6.98 -19.80 -14.53
CA ALA A 218 5.55 -19.78 -14.23
C ALA A 218 5.08 -18.42 -13.73
N LEU A 219 5.81 -17.81 -12.78
CA LEU A 219 5.46 -16.49 -12.23
C LEU A 219 5.63 -15.38 -13.27
N LEU A 220 6.68 -15.43 -14.09
CA LEU A 220 6.87 -14.52 -15.23
C LEU A 220 5.72 -14.63 -16.24
N GLY A 221 5.32 -15.85 -16.60
CA GLY A 221 4.16 -16.07 -17.48
C GLY A 221 2.88 -15.52 -16.86
N ALA A 222 2.61 -15.84 -15.59
CA ALA A 222 1.45 -15.35 -14.87
C ALA A 222 1.40 -13.82 -14.81
N VAL A 223 2.54 -13.17 -14.57
CA VAL A 223 2.66 -11.70 -14.56
C VAL A 223 2.50 -11.11 -15.96
N TRP A 224 3.12 -11.69 -16.98
CA TRP A 224 3.06 -11.17 -18.35
C TRP A 224 1.63 -11.16 -18.90
N PHE A 225 0.89 -12.23 -18.68
CA PHE A 225 -0.51 -12.35 -19.10
C PHE A 225 -1.50 -11.74 -18.10
N GLY A 226 -1.13 -11.66 -16.81
CA GLY A 226 -1.98 -11.19 -15.72
C GLY A 226 -1.72 -9.74 -15.26
N ARG A 227 -0.80 -9.00 -15.89
CA ARG A 227 -0.43 -7.63 -15.49
C ARG A 227 -1.60 -6.65 -15.41
N ALA A 228 -2.64 -6.82 -16.23
CA ALA A 228 -3.84 -6.00 -16.15
C ALA A 228 -4.60 -6.18 -14.82
N PHE A 229 -4.40 -7.31 -14.15
CA PHE A 229 -4.96 -7.64 -12.83
C PHE A 229 -4.03 -7.26 -11.67
N ILE A 230 -2.85 -6.72 -11.93
CA ILE A 230 -1.92 -6.28 -10.89
C ILE A 230 -1.91 -4.76 -10.93
N PRO A 231 -2.34 -4.08 -9.85
CA PRO A 231 -2.33 -2.63 -9.83
C PRO A 231 -0.88 -2.13 -9.88
N PRO A 232 -0.60 -1.02 -10.56
CA PRO A 232 0.74 -0.45 -10.64
C PRO A 232 1.07 0.27 -9.33
N ALA A 233 1.36 -0.47 -8.26
CA ALA A 233 1.71 0.14 -6.97
C ALA A 233 3.13 0.73 -7.00
N PRO A 234 3.39 1.93 -6.43
CA PRO A 234 2.50 2.78 -5.63
C PRO A 234 1.82 3.94 -6.40
N LEU A 235 1.57 3.81 -7.70
CA LEU A 235 0.86 4.81 -8.50
C LEU A 235 -0.63 4.81 -8.13
N ALA A 236 -1.12 5.93 -7.62
CA ALA A 236 -2.51 6.13 -7.25
C ALA A 236 -3.19 7.15 -8.16
N MET A 237 -4.49 6.97 -8.38
CA MET A 237 -5.34 7.95 -9.09
C MET A 237 -6.40 8.49 -8.12
N PRO A 238 -6.04 9.46 -7.26
CA PRO A 238 -6.95 10.02 -6.26
C PRO A 238 -8.20 10.67 -6.87
N GLU A 239 -8.07 11.28 -8.05
CA GLU A 239 -9.18 11.96 -8.70
C GLU A 239 -9.22 11.66 -10.20
N THR A 240 -10.42 11.48 -10.72
CA THR A 240 -10.66 11.40 -12.16
C THR A 240 -12.01 11.99 -12.50
N SER A 241 -12.06 12.70 -13.62
CA SER A 241 -13.24 13.43 -14.06
C SER A 241 -13.40 13.37 -15.56
N VAL A 242 -14.65 13.51 -16.00
CA VAL A 242 -15.02 13.70 -17.39
C VAL A 242 -15.87 14.95 -17.46
N GLY A 243 -15.61 15.79 -18.47
CA GLY A 243 -16.34 17.01 -18.74
C GLY A 243 -16.36 17.34 -20.23
N HIS A 244 -17.03 18.43 -20.59
CA HIS A 244 -17.28 18.84 -21.97
C HIS A 244 -17.18 20.37 -22.09
N GLY A 245 -17.25 20.89 -23.31
CA GLY A 245 -17.24 22.31 -23.62
C GLY A 245 -15.83 22.91 -23.72
N SER A 246 -15.76 24.23 -23.78
CA SER A 246 -14.50 24.97 -23.91
C SER A 246 -13.56 24.75 -22.73
N ILE A 247 -12.27 24.72 -23.01
CA ILE A 247 -11.22 24.54 -22.01
C ILE A 247 -10.97 25.88 -21.31
N GLY A 248 -11.11 25.93 -20.00
CA GLY A 248 -10.70 27.10 -19.22
C GLY A 248 -9.17 27.23 -19.19
N SER A 249 -8.63 28.44 -19.25
CA SER A 249 -7.17 28.70 -19.30
C SER A 249 -6.37 28.11 -18.13
N TYR A 250 -7.03 27.87 -16.98
CA TYR A 250 -6.46 27.30 -15.76
C TYR A 250 -7.15 25.98 -15.34
N GLU A 251 -7.92 25.38 -16.24
CA GLU A 251 -8.63 24.14 -15.97
C GLU A 251 -7.65 22.96 -15.97
N CYS A 252 -7.34 22.43 -14.79
CA CYS A 252 -6.49 21.26 -14.62
C CYS A 252 -7.26 19.96 -14.89
N LEU A 253 -8.29 19.71 -14.09
CA LEU A 253 -9.25 18.62 -14.29
C LEU A 253 -10.56 19.16 -14.84
N PRO A 254 -11.22 18.43 -15.75
CA PRO A 254 -12.56 18.81 -16.18
C PRO A 254 -13.56 18.74 -15.03
N GLY A 255 -14.61 19.57 -15.10
CA GLY A 255 -15.71 19.54 -14.14
C GLY A 255 -16.35 18.16 -14.08
N SER A 256 -16.27 17.49 -12.93
CA SER A 256 -16.67 16.09 -12.78
C SER A 256 -18.16 15.87 -13.03
N LYS A 257 -18.52 15.22 -14.14
CA LYS A 257 -19.89 14.80 -14.46
C LYS A 257 -20.01 13.28 -14.41
N HIS A 258 -21.09 12.78 -13.81
CA HIS A 258 -21.46 11.35 -13.83
C HIS A 258 -22.52 11.05 -14.89
N VAL A 259 -23.31 12.06 -15.24
CA VAL A 259 -24.33 12.01 -16.28
C VAL A 259 -24.13 13.21 -17.19
N LEU A 260 -24.12 12.96 -18.50
CA LEU A 260 -24.04 13.96 -19.57
C LEU A 260 -25.26 13.78 -20.47
N ARG A 261 -25.72 14.86 -21.10
CA ARG A 261 -26.76 14.77 -22.13
C ARG A 261 -26.12 14.61 -23.51
N SER A 262 -26.87 14.06 -24.46
CA SER A 262 -26.38 13.83 -25.83
C SER A 262 -25.95 15.11 -26.57
N HIS A 263 -26.45 16.29 -26.16
CA HIS A 263 -26.02 17.59 -26.68
C HIS A 263 -24.82 18.20 -25.91
N GLN A 264 -24.29 17.52 -24.89
CA GLN A 264 -23.21 17.98 -24.02
C GLN A 264 -21.94 17.15 -24.25
N LEU A 265 -21.63 16.87 -25.52
CA LEU A 265 -20.51 16.00 -25.90
C LEU A 265 -19.41 16.74 -26.68
N ASP A 266 -19.62 18.03 -26.96
CA ASP A 266 -18.61 18.86 -27.61
C ASP A 266 -17.37 18.97 -26.72
N GLY A 267 -16.17 18.72 -27.25
CA GLY A 267 -14.94 18.79 -26.49
C GLY A 267 -14.92 17.85 -25.28
N LEU A 268 -15.42 16.61 -25.45
CA LEU A 268 -15.48 15.61 -24.39
C LEU A 268 -14.08 15.22 -23.93
N ARG A 269 -13.76 15.58 -22.68
CA ARG A 269 -12.43 15.46 -22.07
C ARG A 269 -12.45 14.53 -20.88
N CYS A 270 -11.39 13.75 -20.75
CA CYS A 270 -11.11 12.90 -19.60
C CYS A 270 -9.86 13.38 -18.90
N GLY A 271 -9.96 13.63 -17.60
CA GLY A 271 -8.86 13.98 -16.71
C GLY A 271 -8.61 12.88 -15.68
N SER A 272 -7.34 12.56 -15.46
CA SER A 272 -6.89 11.72 -14.37
C SER A 272 -5.77 12.40 -13.61
N MET A 273 -5.98 12.64 -12.33
CA MET A 273 -4.95 13.12 -11.42
C MET A 273 -4.23 11.91 -10.86
N LEU A 274 -2.92 11.84 -11.10
CA LEU A 274 -2.06 10.76 -10.68
C LEU A 274 -1.07 11.24 -9.62
N ARG A 275 -0.83 10.39 -8.63
CA ARG A 275 0.15 10.62 -7.58
C ARG A 275 1.00 9.37 -7.40
N GLU A 276 2.30 9.53 -7.45
CA GLU A 276 3.26 8.48 -7.19
C GLU A 276 4.37 9.03 -6.30
N PRO A 277 4.69 8.37 -5.17
CA PRO A 277 5.90 8.69 -4.42
C PRO A 277 7.15 8.62 -5.31
N GLY A 278 8.04 9.60 -5.19
CA GLY A 278 9.22 9.70 -6.06
C GLY A 278 8.92 10.13 -7.50
N GLY A 279 7.69 10.56 -7.81
CA GLY A 279 7.27 11.08 -9.11
C GLY A 279 6.88 9.99 -10.11
N LEU A 280 6.15 10.36 -11.17
CA LEU A 280 5.71 9.42 -12.21
C LEU A 280 6.77 9.24 -13.30
N LYS A 281 7.20 8.00 -13.53
CA LYS A 281 8.23 7.62 -14.52
C LYS A 281 7.68 6.85 -15.73
N GLU A 282 6.42 6.46 -15.70
CA GLU A 282 5.79 5.69 -16.78
C GLU A 282 4.85 6.55 -17.64
N GLY A 283 4.77 6.20 -18.93
CA GLY A 283 3.79 6.79 -19.83
C GLY A 283 2.37 6.31 -19.53
N ILE A 284 1.41 7.23 -19.64
CA ILE A 284 -0.01 6.97 -19.41
C ILE A 284 -0.75 6.98 -20.74
N VAL A 285 -1.81 6.19 -20.85
CA VAL A 285 -2.76 6.22 -21.97
C VAL A 285 -4.19 6.25 -21.44
N HIS A 286 -5.05 7.01 -22.11
CA HIS A 286 -6.48 7.01 -21.87
C HIS A 286 -7.17 6.13 -22.92
N VAL A 287 -8.01 5.22 -22.45
CA VAL A 287 -8.81 4.33 -23.29
C VAL A 287 -10.27 4.72 -23.15
N TRP A 288 -10.87 5.14 -24.25
CA TRP A 288 -12.29 5.49 -24.31
C TRP A 288 -13.10 4.28 -24.73
N SER A 289 -14.18 4.01 -24.00
CA SER A 289 -15.10 2.91 -24.30
C SER A 289 -16.55 3.36 -24.20
N HIS A 290 -17.38 2.85 -25.11
CA HIS A 290 -18.82 3.06 -25.14
C HIS A 290 -19.53 1.71 -25.19
N ARG A 291 -20.49 1.49 -24.30
CA ARG A 291 -21.22 0.21 -24.16
C ARG A 291 -20.30 -1.02 -24.13
N GLY A 292 -19.14 -0.88 -23.48
CA GLY A 292 -18.12 -1.94 -23.37
C GLY A 292 -17.26 -2.15 -24.62
N ARG A 293 -17.47 -1.40 -25.70
CA ARG A 293 -16.62 -1.42 -26.90
C ARG A 293 -15.60 -0.29 -26.82
N ARG A 294 -14.33 -0.65 -26.98
CA ARG A 294 -13.22 0.29 -27.06
C ARG A 294 -13.34 1.13 -28.35
N LEU A 295 -13.36 2.44 -28.22
CA LEU A 295 -13.45 3.40 -29.33
C LEU A 295 -12.07 3.93 -29.70
N ASP A 296 -11.26 4.31 -28.71
CA ASP A 296 -10.03 5.05 -28.96
C ASP A 296 -8.98 4.82 -27.86
N VAL A 297 -7.72 5.09 -28.22
CA VAL A 297 -6.54 5.05 -27.34
C VAL A 297 -5.74 6.31 -27.55
N ARG A 298 -5.73 7.19 -26.55
CA ARG A 298 -5.04 8.46 -26.63
C ARG A 298 -3.88 8.54 -25.66
N THR A 299 -2.80 9.16 -26.12
CA THR A 299 -1.74 9.65 -25.24
C THR A 299 -2.21 10.99 -24.68
N PRO A 300 -2.57 11.07 -23.39
CA PRO A 300 -3.00 12.32 -22.78
C PRO A 300 -1.85 13.34 -22.69
N VAL A 301 -2.20 14.60 -22.70
CA VAL A 301 -1.29 15.71 -22.38
C VAL A 301 -1.02 15.68 -20.87
N ARG A 302 0.26 15.77 -20.51
CA ARG A 302 0.71 15.90 -19.12
C ARG A 302 0.66 17.37 -18.70
N LEU A 303 -0.07 17.65 -17.62
CA LEU A 303 -0.23 18.98 -17.06
C LEU A 303 0.36 19.00 -15.65
N ALA A 304 1.15 20.04 -15.36
CA ALA A 304 1.59 20.36 -14.02
C ALA A 304 0.54 21.28 -13.39
N CYS A 305 -0.10 20.78 -12.33
CA CYS A 305 -1.12 21.50 -11.56
C CYS A 305 -0.58 21.74 -10.15
N ASP A 306 -1.21 22.61 -9.37
CA ASP A 306 -0.73 22.93 -8.02
C ASP A 306 -0.65 21.67 -7.14
N GLY A 307 0.53 21.45 -6.55
CA GLY A 307 0.83 20.31 -5.68
C GLY A 307 1.72 19.21 -6.31
N ASP A 308 1.89 18.10 -5.60
CA ASP A 308 2.75 16.98 -6.01
C ASP A 308 2.11 16.03 -7.05
N SER A 309 0.86 16.29 -7.45
CA SER A 309 0.11 15.44 -8.38
C SER A 309 0.27 15.89 -9.81
N VAL A 310 0.30 14.94 -10.73
CA VAL A 310 0.36 15.20 -12.18
C VAL A 310 -1.00 14.91 -12.78
N VAL A 311 -1.52 15.84 -13.57
CA VAL A 311 -2.80 15.64 -14.26
C VAL A 311 -2.55 15.22 -15.70
N PHE A 312 -3.25 14.19 -16.14
CA PHE A 312 -3.28 13.74 -17.52
C PHE A 312 -4.64 14.03 -18.11
N ARG A 313 -4.67 14.68 -19.27
CA ARG A 313 -5.91 15.03 -19.95
C ARG A 313 -5.89 14.58 -21.40
N SER A 314 -6.95 13.92 -21.84
CA SER A 314 -7.20 13.64 -23.26
C SER A 314 -8.58 14.13 -23.65
N GLU A 315 -8.75 14.39 -24.95
CA GLU A 315 -10.02 14.69 -25.58
C GLU A 315 -10.37 13.54 -26.53
N LEU A 316 -11.65 13.18 -26.59
CA LEU A 316 -12.14 12.19 -27.55
C LEU A 316 -12.24 12.82 -28.93
N ASP A 317 -11.83 12.07 -29.96
CA ASP A 317 -11.99 12.52 -31.34
C ASP A 317 -13.47 12.64 -31.72
N PRO A 318 -13.92 13.82 -32.18
CA PRO A 318 -15.30 13.97 -32.65
C PRO A 318 -15.66 13.02 -33.80
N SER A 319 -14.68 12.62 -34.63
CA SER A 319 -14.91 11.68 -35.74
C SER A 319 -15.21 10.25 -35.29
N LEU A 320 -14.83 9.89 -34.06
CA LEU A 320 -15.07 8.57 -33.46
C LEU A 320 -16.38 8.53 -32.66
N MET A 321 -17.17 9.60 -32.69
CA MET A 321 -18.43 9.67 -31.96
C MET A 321 -19.47 8.70 -32.58
N PRO A 322 -20.04 7.77 -31.80
CA PRO A 322 -21.10 6.90 -32.28
C PRO A 322 -22.34 7.69 -32.71
N ALA A 323 -23.06 7.20 -33.72
CA ALA A 323 -24.32 7.80 -34.17
C ALA A 323 -25.37 7.89 -33.05
N ASP A 324 -25.40 6.89 -32.16
CA ASP A 324 -26.16 6.93 -30.91
C ASP A 324 -25.18 7.02 -29.72
N PRO A 325 -24.94 8.22 -29.17
CA PRO A 325 -24.00 8.40 -28.08
C PRO A 325 -24.59 8.02 -26.72
N THR A 326 -25.87 7.62 -26.62
CA THR A 326 -26.49 7.34 -25.32
C THR A 326 -25.98 6.04 -24.68
N GLY A 327 -26.11 5.92 -23.36
CA GLY A 327 -25.75 4.71 -22.60
C GLY A 327 -24.47 4.88 -21.78
N ASN A 328 -23.82 3.77 -21.48
CA ASN A 328 -22.68 3.72 -20.57
C ASN A 328 -21.37 4.04 -21.29
N TRP A 329 -20.59 4.93 -20.71
CA TRP A 329 -19.27 5.31 -21.15
C TRP A 329 -18.24 5.06 -20.06
N SER A 330 -17.02 4.78 -20.46
CA SER A 330 -15.85 4.81 -19.59
C SER A 330 -14.67 5.50 -20.26
N CYS A 331 -13.93 6.24 -19.45
CA CYS A 331 -12.55 6.59 -19.73
C CYS A 331 -11.67 5.83 -18.73
N GLU A 332 -10.78 4.99 -19.24
CA GLU A 332 -9.89 4.17 -18.44
C GLU A 332 -8.47 4.71 -18.56
N THR A 333 -7.81 4.86 -17.42
CA THR A 333 -6.41 5.29 -17.36
C THR A 333 -5.54 4.05 -17.18
N TRP A 334 -4.70 3.80 -18.16
CA TRP A 334 -3.78 2.67 -18.20
C TRP A 334 -2.33 3.16 -18.23
N THR A 335 -1.44 2.38 -17.65
CA THR A 335 -0.01 2.54 -17.93
C THR A 335 0.31 1.99 -19.32
N ARG A 336 1.38 2.48 -19.96
CA ARG A 336 1.86 1.93 -21.23
C ARG A 336 2.24 0.45 -21.10
N GLY A 337 2.63 0.01 -19.91
CA GLY A 337 2.85 -1.38 -19.53
C GLY A 337 1.60 -2.27 -19.51
N MET A 338 0.40 -1.74 -19.83
CA MET A 338 -0.89 -2.44 -19.75
C MET A 338 -1.31 -2.83 -18.34
N GLN A 339 -1.02 -1.99 -17.36
CA GLN A 339 -1.61 -2.08 -16.03
C GLN A 339 -2.72 -1.04 -15.90
N LEU A 340 -3.87 -1.45 -15.37
CA LEU A 340 -4.98 -0.54 -15.13
C LEU A 340 -4.69 0.30 -13.89
N VAL A 341 -4.71 1.63 -14.04
CA VAL A 341 -4.57 2.58 -12.94
C VAL A 341 -5.95 2.93 -12.37
N GLY A 342 -6.92 3.17 -13.24
CA GLY A 342 -8.24 3.64 -12.81
C GLY A 342 -9.26 3.76 -13.93
N VAL A 343 -10.53 3.90 -13.54
CA VAL A 343 -11.65 3.98 -14.48
C VAL A 343 -12.63 5.06 -14.05
N ARG A 344 -12.94 5.98 -14.96
CA ARG A 344 -14.04 6.94 -14.82
C ARG A 344 -15.22 6.51 -15.67
N LYS A 345 -16.32 6.12 -15.02
CA LYS A 345 -17.58 5.79 -15.68
C LYS A 345 -18.53 6.98 -15.66
N PHE A 346 -19.26 7.16 -16.75
CA PHE A 346 -20.34 8.14 -16.86
C PHE A 346 -21.43 7.62 -17.79
N LYS A 347 -22.61 8.20 -17.71
CA LYS A 347 -23.76 7.84 -18.55
C LYS A 347 -24.14 9.01 -19.42
N VAL A 348 -24.38 8.75 -20.70
CA VAL A 348 -24.97 9.73 -21.62
C VAL A 348 -26.45 9.42 -21.77
N ILE A 349 -27.30 10.40 -21.49
CA ILE A 349 -28.76 10.30 -21.64
C ILE A 349 -29.22 11.14 -22.83
N ALA A 350 -30.42 10.84 -23.36
CA ALA A 350 -31.04 11.67 -24.39
C ALA A 350 -31.19 13.12 -23.92
N ALA A 351 -31.20 14.07 -24.86
CA ALA A 351 -31.27 15.50 -24.56
C ALA A 351 -32.46 15.88 -23.66
N ASP A 352 -33.60 15.20 -23.88
CA ASP A 352 -34.90 15.49 -23.25
C ASP A 352 -35.22 14.54 -22.07
N ALA A 353 -34.27 13.70 -21.64
CA ALA A 353 -34.51 12.77 -20.55
C ALA A 353 -34.67 13.51 -19.20
N PRO A 354 -35.66 13.12 -18.36
CA PRO A 354 -35.87 13.74 -17.05
C PRO A 354 -34.69 13.47 -16.11
N ALA A 355 -34.29 14.51 -15.35
CA ALA A 355 -33.09 14.53 -14.51
C ALA A 355 -33.09 13.46 -13.38
N ASP A 356 -34.25 12.92 -13.04
CA ASP A 356 -34.45 11.95 -11.95
C ASP A 356 -34.03 10.51 -12.23
N THR A 357 -33.51 10.21 -13.42
CA THR A 357 -32.86 8.90 -13.68
C THR A 357 -31.45 8.78 -13.09
N THR A 358 -31.02 9.77 -12.31
CA THR A 358 -29.71 9.86 -11.68
C THR A 358 -29.69 9.08 -10.37
N THR A 359 -29.51 7.76 -10.42
CA THR A 359 -29.05 7.00 -9.24
C THR A 359 -27.58 7.36 -8.99
N ALA A 360 -27.34 8.47 -8.30
CA ALA A 360 -26.04 8.75 -7.72
C ALA A 360 -25.78 7.72 -6.59
N PRO A 361 -24.59 7.10 -6.52
CA PRO A 361 -24.18 6.43 -5.29
C PRO A 361 -24.14 7.47 -4.18
N LYS A 362 -24.89 7.21 -3.10
CA LYS A 362 -24.95 8.04 -1.90
C LYS A 362 -23.50 8.29 -1.42
N PRO A 363 -23.05 9.55 -1.23
CA PRO A 363 -21.75 9.79 -0.64
C PRO A 363 -21.72 9.16 0.76
N SER A 364 -20.67 8.38 1.05
CA SER A 364 -20.39 7.88 2.39
C SER A 364 -20.40 9.07 3.37
N PRO A 365 -21.03 8.93 4.55
CA PRO A 365 -21.11 10.05 5.48
C PRO A 365 -19.72 10.41 5.98
N SER A 366 -19.25 11.61 5.64
CA SER A 366 -18.17 12.25 6.38
C SER A 366 -18.60 12.41 7.84
N PRO A 367 -17.70 12.20 8.82
CA PRO A 367 -18.04 12.34 10.22
C PRO A 367 -18.33 13.82 10.52
N SER A 368 -19.55 14.12 10.94
CA SER A 368 -19.88 15.43 11.53
C SER A 368 -19.06 15.64 12.81
N PRO A 369 -18.54 16.85 13.06
CA PRO A 369 -17.93 17.18 14.33
C PRO A 369 -18.98 17.14 15.44
N GLY A 370 -18.56 16.64 16.60
CA GLY A 370 -19.41 16.20 17.69
C GLY A 370 -20.44 17.21 18.19
N SER A 371 -21.61 16.67 18.48
CA SER A 371 -22.59 17.19 19.42
C SER A 371 -21.96 17.30 20.83
N GLY A 372 -21.67 18.50 21.27
CA GLY A 372 -21.44 18.80 22.69
C GLY A 372 -22.78 18.95 23.40
N THR A 373 -23.10 18.03 24.30
CA THR A 373 -24.22 18.14 25.25
C THR A 373 -23.73 18.82 26.54
N PRO A 374 -24.62 19.49 27.29
CA PRO A 374 -24.28 20.56 28.23
C PRO A 374 -24.01 20.01 29.63
N ASP A 375 -23.21 20.74 30.42
CA ASP A 375 -23.24 20.60 31.87
C ASP A 375 -23.31 21.95 32.56
N ALA A 376 -24.20 21.98 33.54
CA ALA A 376 -24.65 23.13 34.31
C ALA A 376 -23.87 23.28 35.62
N GLY A 377 -23.84 24.50 36.17
CA GLY A 377 -23.60 24.75 37.60
C GLY A 377 -22.49 25.76 37.91
N GLY A 378 -22.88 27.00 38.26
CA GLY A 378 -22.00 28.12 38.62
C GLY A 378 -21.37 28.05 40.04
N PRO A 379 -21.08 29.18 40.74
CA PRO A 379 -21.58 30.54 40.53
C PRO A 379 -20.52 31.67 40.43
N VAL A 380 -21.03 32.75 39.85
CA VAL A 380 -20.72 34.18 39.95
C VAL A 380 -19.80 34.61 41.11
N LYS A 381 -18.79 35.40 40.76
CA LYS A 381 -18.28 36.49 41.62
C LYS A 381 -18.07 37.75 40.76
N THR A 382 -18.76 38.81 41.17
CA THR A 382 -18.69 40.18 40.70
C THR A 382 -17.41 40.89 41.14
N ASP A 383 -17.20 42.07 40.54
CA ASP A 383 -16.35 43.22 40.89
C ASP A 383 -15.13 43.39 39.97
N ALA A 384 -15.13 44.34 39.04
CA ALA A 384 -15.07 45.82 39.17
C ALA A 384 -13.64 46.34 39.02
N GLY A 385 -13.50 47.44 38.27
CA GLY A 385 -12.28 48.27 38.19
C GLY A 385 -11.48 48.06 36.90
N ALA A 386 -11.65 48.91 35.89
CA ALA A 386 -11.00 50.22 35.74
C ALA A 386 -9.59 50.15 35.14
N GLY A 387 -9.34 51.00 34.13
CA GLY A 387 -8.01 51.55 33.91
C GLY A 387 -7.38 51.32 32.53
N ALA A 388 -7.70 52.22 31.60
CA ALA A 388 -6.78 52.95 30.72
C ALA A 388 -5.44 52.29 30.31
N LYS A 389 -5.26 52.05 29.01
CA LYS A 389 -4.65 53.01 28.07
C LYS A 389 -4.76 52.50 26.64
#